data_AF-A0A2P8QH92-F1
#
_entry.id   AF-A0A2P8QH92-F1
#
_cell.length_a   1.000
_cell.length_b   1.000
_cell.length_c   1.000
_cell.angle_alpha   90.00
_cell.angle_beta   90.00
_cell.angle_gamma   90.00
#
_symmetry.space_group_name_H-M   'P 1'
#
loop_
_entity.id
_entity.type
_entity.pdbx_description
1 polymer ?
#
loop_
_entity_poly.entity_id
_entity_poly.type
_entity_poly.pdbx_seq_one_letter_code
_entity_poly.pdbx_strand_id
1 'polypeptide(L)'
;MLSYLLSTPPAKAQIVPDSTLPTNSSVRERGDTISIEAGTTKGTNLFHSFDSFSIPTGTTAYFNNSAAIENIISRVTGKFISKIDGAIAANGAANLFLLNPNGIIFGGNARLNIGGSFLASTANSLKFADGSEFSATASSTTPLLTVNVPIGLQFGGNSGAIRILGKGHDVIAADYQPIVRGNNSDVGLQVQPQQTLAMVGGDISLEGGVVTAQAGRIELGSVDNGLSFFCHYGENKIEVKLN
;
A
#
# COMPACT_ATOMS: atom_id res chain seq x y z
N MET A 1 44.11 -21.30 18.32
CA MET A 1 43.40 -20.62 17.22
C MET A 1 42.17 -19.98 17.86
N LEU A 2 42.15 -18.64 17.95
CA LEU A 2 41.14 -17.90 18.71
C LEU A 2 39.93 -17.64 17.80
N SER A 3 38.81 -18.32 18.04
CA SER A 3 37.59 -18.19 17.24
C SER A 3 36.80 -16.97 17.70
N TYR A 4 36.71 -15.92 16.87
CA TYR A 4 35.83 -14.78 17.11
C TYR A 4 34.41 -15.13 16.62
N LEU A 5 33.45 -15.15 17.55
CA LEU A 5 32.03 -15.14 17.22
C LEU A 5 31.66 -13.72 16.77
N LEU A 6 31.47 -13.53 15.46
CA LEU A 6 30.85 -12.32 14.92
C LEU A 6 29.36 -12.33 15.33
N SER A 7 29.02 -11.55 16.35
CA SER A 7 27.63 -11.25 16.69
C SER A 7 27.09 -10.27 15.65
N THR A 8 26.25 -10.75 14.74
CA THR A 8 25.50 -9.87 13.83
C THR A 8 24.50 -9.07 14.67
N PRO A 9 24.53 -7.72 14.64
CA PRO A 9 23.50 -6.94 15.32
C PRO A 9 22.13 -7.31 14.75
N PRO A 10 21.08 -7.34 15.59
CA PRO A 10 19.73 -7.63 15.11
C PRO A 10 19.37 -6.62 14.02
N ALA A 11 18.95 -7.12 12.86
CA ALA A 11 18.40 -6.27 11.82
C ALA A 11 17.20 -5.52 12.41
N LYS A 12 17.16 -4.19 12.24
CA LYS A 12 15.95 -3.43 12.60
C LYS A 12 14.84 -3.90 11.67
N ALA A 13 13.74 -4.40 12.25
CA ALA A 13 12.53 -4.74 11.51
C ALA A 13 12.09 -3.54 10.67
N GLN A 14 11.80 -3.78 9.38
CA GLN A 14 11.40 -2.72 8.44
C GLN A 14 9.91 -2.37 8.53
N ILE A 15 9.15 -3.18 9.27
CA ILE A 15 7.74 -2.96 9.60
C ILE A 15 7.63 -2.90 11.12
N VAL A 16 7.34 -1.72 11.64
CA VAL A 16 7.27 -1.47 13.08
C VAL A 16 5.87 -0.95 13.43
N PRO A 17 5.05 -1.72 14.16
CA PRO A 17 3.78 -1.24 14.67
C PRO A 17 3.94 -0.01 15.57
N ASP A 18 2.97 0.88 15.54
CA ASP A 18 2.83 1.88 16.61
C ASP A 18 1.83 1.41 17.67
N SER A 19 1.61 2.24 18.70
CA SER A 19 0.73 1.95 19.82
C SER A 19 -0.56 2.79 19.84
N THR A 20 -0.99 3.29 18.68
CA THR A 20 -2.07 4.28 18.59
C THR A 20 -3.48 3.68 18.44
N LEU A 21 -3.60 2.36 18.29
CA LEU A 21 -4.88 1.66 18.11
C LEU A 21 -5.39 1.07 19.44
N PRO A 22 -6.72 0.89 19.60
CA PRO A 22 -7.27 0.15 20.75
C PRO A 22 -6.72 -1.28 20.87
N THR A 23 -6.58 -1.96 19.74
CA THR A 23 -5.83 -3.22 19.60
C THR A 23 -4.75 -2.97 18.55
N ASN A 24 -3.50 -2.91 19.01
CA ASN A 24 -2.36 -2.59 18.16
C ASN A 24 -2.05 -3.71 17.16
N SER A 25 -1.38 -3.33 16.08
CA SER A 25 -0.83 -4.29 15.14
C SER A 25 0.32 -5.04 15.80
N SER A 26 0.49 -6.32 15.44
CA SER A 26 1.64 -7.11 15.88
C SER A 26 2.35 -7.67 14.67
N VAL A 27 3.68 -7.72 14.73
CA VAL A 27 4.52 -8.23 13.65
C VAL A 27 5.31 -9.43 14.14
N ARG A 28 5.33 -10.51 13.36
CA ARG A 28 6.14 -11.71 13.60
C ARG A 28 6.92 -12.04 12.34
N GLU A 29 8.23 -12.13 12.45
CA GLU A 29 9.10 -12.52 11.35
C GLU A 29 9.36 -14.03 11.39
N ARG A 30 9.21 -14.70 10.24
CA ARG A 30 9.55 -16.12 10.06
C ARG A 30 10.17 -16.33 8.67
N GLY A 31 11.49 -16.47 8.64
CA GLY A 31 12.23 -16.49 7.38
C GLY A 31 12.00 -15.20 6.61
N ASP A 32 11.66 -15.29 5.33
CA ASP A 32 11.40 -14.14 4.47
C ASP A 32 9.98 -13.56 4.59
N THR A 33 9.15 -14.11 5.48
CA THR A 33 7.77 -13.63 5.69
C THR A 33 7.65 -12.86 6.99
N ILE A 34 7.11 -11.66 6.90
CA ILE A 34 6.74 -10.79 8.00
C ILE A 34 5.22 -10.85 8.16
N SER A 35 4.74 -11.67 9.11
CA SER A 35 3.32 -11.80 9.42
C SER A 35 2.83 -10.58 10.20
N ILE A 36 1.83 -9.90 9.66
CA ILE A 36 1.12 -8.80 10.28
C ILE A 36 -0.19 -9.34 10.83
N GLU A 37 -0.32 -9.31 12.14
CA GLU A 37 -1.41 -9.91 12.92
C GLU A 37 -2.05 -8.87 13.83
N ALA A 38 -3.09 -9.31 14.57
CA ALA A 38 -3.88 -8.47 15.47
C ALA A 38 -4.45 -7.24 14.72
N GLY A 39 -4.28 -6.04 15.26
CA GLY A 39 -4.96 -4.85 14.75
C GLY A 39 -6.39 -4.70 15.31
N THR A 40 -7.01 -3.57 15.01
CA THR A 40 -8.36 -3.28 15.53
C THR A 40 -9.40 -3.58 14.48
N THR A 41 -10.33 -4.48 14.78
CA THR A 41 -11.45 -4.79 13.88
C THR A 41 -12.70 -4.01 14.27
N LYS A 42 -13.37 -3.40 13.29
CA LYS A 42 -14.71 -2.81 13.41
C LYS A 42 -15.54 -3.21 12.20
N GLY A 43 -16.50 -4.11 12.39
CA GLY A 43 -17.28 -4.67 11.28
C GLY A 43 -16.36 -5.44 10.32
N THR A 44 -16.43 -5.11 9.03
CA THR A 44 -15.58 -5.71 7.98
C THR A 44 -14.28 -4.93 7.73
N ASN A 45 -13.99 -3.89 8.53
CA ASN A 45 -12.75 -3.12 8.47
C ASN A 45 -11.74 -3.61 9.50
N LEU A 46 -10.52 -3.89 9.05
CA LEU A 46 -9.35 -4.20 9.89
C LEU A 46 -8.34 -3.06 9.81
N PHE A 47 -8.09 -2.41 10.94
CA PHE A 47 -7.18 -1.27 11.04
C PHE A 47 -5.80 -1.69 11.53
N HIS A 48 -4.77 -1.27 10.79
CA HIS A 48 -3.37 -1.38 11.15
C HIS A 48 -2.69 -0.03 11.19
N SER A 49 -1.71 0.12 12.09
CA SER A 49 -0.98 1.37 12.30
C SER A 49 0.47 1.07 12.60
N PHE A 50 1.37 1.75 11.89
CA PHE A 50 2.79 1.50 11.91
C PHE A 50 3.55 2.81 12.11
N ASP A 51 4.64 2.79 12.88
CA ASP A 51 5.63 3.86 12.88
C ASP A 51 6.43 3.85 11.57
N SER A 52 6.75 2.67 11.05
CA SER A 52 7.40 2.50 9.75
C SER A 52 6.91 1.25 9.03
N PHE A 53 6.83 1.35 7.70
CA PHE A 53 6.38 0.26 6.84
C PHE A 53 7.20 0.26 5.55
N SER A 54 8.25 -0.55 5.52
CA SER A 54 9.07 -0.84 4.34
C SER A 54 9.24 -2.34 4.19
N ILE A 55 9.36 -2.80 2.95
CA ILE A 55 9.42 -4.22 2.60
C ILE A 55 10.65 -4.42 1.71
N PRO A 56 11.72 -5.01 2.23
CA PRO A 56 12.93 -5.23 1.45
C PRO A 56 12.74 -6.32 0.39
N THR A 57 13.61 -6.31 -0.61
CA THR A 57 13.64 -7.34 -1.67
C THR A 57 13.69 -8.75 -1.09
N GLY A 58 12.91 -9.66 -1.69
CA GLY A 58 12.86 -11.06 -1.29
C GLY A 58 12.00 -11.32 -0.05
N THR A 59 11.47 -10.29 0.61
CA THR A 59 10.57 -10.46 1.76
C THR A 59 9.11 -10.24 1.41
N THR A 60 8.21 -10.79 2.24
CA THR A 60 6.77 -10.64 2.11
C THR A 60 6.17 -10.05 3.38
N ALA A 61 5.48 -8.92 3.27
CA ALA A 61 4.57 -8.45 4.31
C ALA A 61 3.21 -9.14 4.13
N TYR A 62 2.86 -10.03 5.06
CA TYR A 62 1.66 -10.86 4.96
C TYR A 62 0.64 -10.43 6.01
N PHE A 63 -0.46 -9.81 5.56
CA PHE A 63 -1.60 -9.48 6.40
C PHE A 63 -2.42 -10.75 6.68
N ASN A 64 -2.37 -11.23 7.92
CA ASN A 64 -3.10 -12.41 8.36
C ASN A 64 -4.53 -12.03 8.81
N ASN A 65 -5.33 -11.52 7.88
CA ASN A 65 -6.73 -11.17 8.13
C ASN A 65 -7.64 -12.41 8.09
N SER A 66 -8.80 -12.31 8.73
CA SER A 66 -9.87 -13.30 8.57
C SER A 66 -10.63 -13.11 7.26
N ALA A 67 -11.34 -14.16 6.82
CA ALA A 67 -12.16 -14.11 5.60
C ALA A 67 -13.37 -13.15 5.70
N ALA A 68 -13.73 -12.69 6.89
CA ALA A 68 -14.80 -11.72 7.10
C ALA A 68 -14.35 -10.26 6.89
N ILE A 69 -13.04 -10.01 6.74
CA ILE A 69 -12.51 -8.68 6.49
C ILE A 69 -12.64 -8.35 5.01
N GLU A 70 -13.30 -7.24 4.71
CA GLU A 70 -13.42 -6.69 3.37
C GLU A 70 -12.35 -5.62 3.11
N ASN A 71 -11.97 -4.84 4.12
CA ASN A 71 -10.99 -3.77 3.99
C ASN A 71 -9.90 -3.86 5.05
N ILE A 72 -8.65 -3.96 4.61
CA ILE A 72 -7.46 -3.82 5.43
C ILE A 72 -6.98 -2.38 5.26
N ILE A 73 -7.06 -1.60 6.32
CA ILE A 73 -6.78 -0.16 6.31
C ILE A 73 -5.52 0.08 7.14
N SER A 74 -4.41 0.35 6.45
CA SER A 74 -3.09 0.52 7.03
C SER A 74 -2.61 1.97 6.92
N ARG A 75 -2.08 2.51 8.02
CA ARG A 75 -1.43 3.83 8.03
C ARG A 75 -0.01 3.77 8.57
N VAL A 76 0.84 4.67 8.09
CA VAL A 76 2.17 4.96 8.65
C VAL A 76 2.14 6.33 9.33
N THR A 77 2.36 6.34 10.64
CA THR A 77 2.31 7.54 11.48
C THR A 77 3.68 8.17 11.76
N GLY A 78 4.77 7.41 11.53
CA GLY A 78 6.12 7.92 11.63
C GLY A 78 6.52 8.80 10.45
N LYS A 79 7.80 9.17 10.41
CA LYS A 79 8.32 10.22 9.50
C LYS A 79 9.01 9.68 8.24
N PHE A 80 8.99 8.37 8.04
CA PHE A 80 9.78 7.73 7.00
C PHE A 80 8.92 7.36 5.79
N ILE A 81 9.50 7.56 4.61
CA ILE A 81 8.96 7.06 3.33
C ILE A 81 8.86 5.53 3.39
N SER A 82 7.77 4.99 2.86
CA SER A 82 7.62 3.55 2.66
C SER A 82 8.39 3.10 1.43
N LYS A 83 9.43 2.27 1.60
CA LYS A 83 10.15 1.62 0.49
C LYS A 83 9.67 0.18 0.37
N ILE A 84 8.95 -0.13 -0.70
CA ILE A 84 8.35 -1.43 -0.95
C ILE A 84 9.06 -2.02 -2.16
N ASP A 85 10.01 -2.91 -1.93
CA ASP A 85 10.69 -3.70 -2.98
C ASP A 85 10.51 -5.21 -2.78
N GLY A 86 9.62 -5.62 -1.86
CA GLY A 86 9.19 -7.02 -1.71
C GLY A 86 7.70 -7.19 -2.01
N ALA A 87 7.10 -8.27 -1.49
CA ALA A 87 5.70 -8.57 -1.73
C ALA A 87 4.80 -8.05 -0.59
N ILE A 88 3.61 -7.56 -0.95
CA ILE A 88 2.49 -7.37 -0.02
C ILE A 88 1.48 -8.48 -0.30
N ALA A 89 1.07 -9.21 0.73
CA ALA A 89 0.11 -10.30 0.62
C ALA A 89 -1.00 -10.19 1.68
N ALA A 90 -2.21 -10.66 1.34
CA ALA A 90 -3.34 -10.72 2.27
C ALA A 90 -4.22 -11.94 1.99
N ASN A 91 -5.02 -12.35 2.98
CA ASN A 91 -5.96 -13.46 2.84
C ASN A 91 -7.25 -13.05 2.13
N GLY A 92 -7.76 -13.98 1.31
CA GLY A 92 -9.08 -13.86 0.70
C GLY A 92 -9.17 -12.71 -0.30
N ALA A 93 -10.34 -12.08 -0.35
CA ALA A 93 -10.66 -11.03 -1.33
C ALA A 93 -10.61 -9.61 -0.74
N ALA A 94 -9.93 -9.43 0.40
CA ALA A 94 -9.88 -8.14 1.06
C ALA A 94 -9.18 -7.08 0.19
N ASN A 95 -9.75 -5.87 0.18
CA ASN A 95 -9.10 -4.67 -0.30
C ASN A 95 -8.00 -4.24 0.68
N LEU A 96 -6.96 -3.59 0.18
CA LEU A 96 -5.89 -3.06 1.02
C LEU A 96 -5.61 -1.59 0.71
N PHE A 97 -5.70 -0.77 1.75
CA PHE A 97 -5.41 0.65 1.75
C PHE A 97 -4.10 0.87 2.52
N LEU A 98 -3.11 1.52 1.90
CA LEU A 98 -1.84 1.89 2.52
C LEU A 98 -1.66 3.40 2.45
N LEU A 99 -1.73 4.06 3.60
CA LEU A 99 -1.53 5.50 3.74
C LEU A 99 -0.15 5.80 4.33
N ASN A 100 0.67 6.59 3.64
CA ASN A 100 1.88 7.18 4.20
C ASN A 100 2.09 8.61 3.65
N PRO A 101 1.77 9.65 4.42
CA PRO A 101 1.92 11.04 3.98
C PRO A 101 3.32 11.44 3.52
N ASN A 102 4.35 10.76 4.03
CA ASN A 102 5.73 11.07 3.69
C ASN A 102 6.13 10.63 2.27
N GLY A 103 5.36 9.72 1.65
CA GLY A 103 5.64 9.17 0.34
C GLY A 103 5.79 7.64 0.32
N ILE A 104 5.66 7.08 -0.88
CA ILE A 104 5.73 5.63 -1.12
C ILE A 104 6.59 5.37 -2.37
N ILE A 105 7.55 4.46 -2.27
CA ILE A 105 8.38 4.01 -3.40
C ILE A 105 8.14 2.52 -3.59
N PHE A 106 7.57 2.15 -4.72
CA PHE A 106 7.53 0.78 -5.20
C PHE A 106 8.79 0.51 -6.04
N GLY A 107 9.66 -0.37 -5.59
CA GLY A 107 10.84 -0.80 -6.33
C GLY A 107 10.49 -1.84 -7.41
N GLY A 108 11.46 -2.19 -8.26
CA GLY A 108 11.25 -3.10 -9.39
C GLY A 108 10.87 -4.54 -8.99
N ASN A 109 11.13 -4.92 -7.74
CA ASN A 109 10.77 -6.24 -7.21
C ASN A 109 9.45 -6.20 -6.41
N ALA A 110 8.79 -5.04 -6.31
CA ALA A 110 7.52 -4.91 -5.63
C ALA A 110 6.45 -5.82 -6.26
N ARG A 111 5.71 -6.58 -5.45
CA ARG A 111 4.62 -7.44 -5.90
C ARG A 111 3.42 -7.30 -4.98
N LEU A 112 2.21 -7.45 -5.55
CA LEU A 112 0.98 -7.55 -4.77
C LEU A 112 0.40 -8.95 -4.95
N ASN A 113 0.08 -9.60 -3.83
CA ASN A 113 -0.64 -10.87 -3.77
C ASN A 113 -1.85 -10.71 -2.85
N ILE A 114 -2.82 -9.95 -3.34
CA ILE A 114 -4.05 -9.57 -2.65
C ILE A 114 -5.22 -9.95 -3.56
N GLY A 115 -6.31 -10.46 -2.97
CA GLY A 115 -7.47 -10.85 -3.78
C GLY A 115 -8.37 -9.70 -4.20
N GLY A 116 -8.34 -8.58 -3.47
CA GLY A 116 -9.13 -7.39 -3.75
C GLY A 116 -8.34 -6.26 -4.44
N SER A 117 -8.91 -5.06 -4.36
CA SER A 117 -8.32 -3.82 -4.86
C SER A 117 -7.21 -3.30 -3.94
N PHE A 118 -6.28 -2.54 -4.51
CA PHE A 118 -5.19 -1.89 -3.79
C PHE A 118 -5.26 -0.39 -3.95
N LEU A 119 -5.13 0.34 -2.85
CA LEU A 119 -4.94 1.77 -2.85
C LEU A 119 -3.70 2.14 -2.05
N ALA A 120 -2.74 2.78 -2.72
CA ALA A 120 -1.62 3.45 -2.08
C ALA A 120 -1.86 4.96 -2.09
N SER A 121 -1.69 5.62 -0.94
CA SER A 121 -1.93 7.05 -0.84
C SER A 121 -0.97 7.76 0.09
N THR A 122 -0.72 9.02 -0.20
CA THR A 122 0.00 9.95 0.69
C THR A 122 -0.94 10.96 1.35
N ALA A 123 -2.24 10.65 1.39
CA ALA A 123 -3.22 11.42 2.15
C ALA A 123 -2.94 11.37 3.65
N ASN A 124 -3.32 12.44 4.35
CA ASN A 124 -3.20 12.53 5.79
C ASN A 124 -4.25 11.69 6.50
N SER A 125 -5.45 11.52 5.94
CA SER A 125 -6.46 10.65 6.54
C SER A 125 -7.37 9.98 5.51
N LEU A 126 -7.93 8.84 5.91
CA LEU A 126 -9.04 8.17 5.23
C LEU A 126 -10.35 8.62 5.88
N LYS A 127 -11.31 9.06 5.07
CA LYS A 127 -12.63 9.54 5.52
C LYS A 127 -13.69 8.46 5.37
N PHE A 128 -14.64 8.41 6.30
CA PHE A 128 -15.74 7.45 6.29
C PHE A 128 -17.11 8.14 6.20
N ALA A 129 -18.13 7.37 5.80
CA ALA A 129 -19.47 7.89 5.55
C ALA A 129 -20.17 8.52 6.77
N ASP A 130 -19.77 8.16 7.99
CA ASP A 130 -20.27 8.77 9.23
C ASP A 130 -19.52 10.05 9.63
N GLY A 131 -18.55 10.49 8.83
CA GLY A 131 -17.71 11.65 9.12
C GLY A 131 -16.51 11.34 10.02
N SER A 132 -16.36 10.10 10.49
CA SER A 132 -15.13 9.67 11.17
C SER A 132 -13.94 9.66 10.21
N GLU A 133 -12.74 9.71 10.77
CA GLU A 133 -11.50 9.66 10.00
C GLU A 133 -10.44 8.79 10.65
N PHE A 134 -9.64 8.13 9.82
CA PHE A 134 -8.45 7.40 10.24
C PHE A 134 -7.20 8.12 9.74
N SER A 135 -6.56 8.89 10.63
CA SER A 135 -5.46 9.80 10.28
C SER A 135 -4.07 9.17 10.40
N ALA A 136 -3.24 9.30 9.37
CA ALA A 136 -1.82 8.99 9.37
C ALA A 136 -0.94 10.13 9.94
N THR A 137 -1.51 11.29 10.25
CA THR A 137 -0.77 12.34 10.99
C THR A 137 -0.94 12.15 12.48
N ALA A 138 0.13 12.43 13.23
CA ALA A 138 0.14 12.30 14.69
C ALA A 138 -1.00 13.13 15.29
N SER A 139 -2.02 12.44 15.80
CA SER A 139 -3.02 13.01 16.70
C SER A 139 -2.78 12.39 18.07
N SER A 140 -2.75 13.22 19.11
CA SER A 140 -2.54 12.77 20.51
C SER A 140 -3.76 12.04 21.09
N THR A 141 -4.68 11.58 20.24
CA THR A 141 -5.96 10.98 20.62
C THR A 141 -6.09 9.62 19.95
N THR A 142 -6.67 8.66 20.67
CA THR A 142 -7.06 7.37 20.10
C THR A 142 -8.02 7.63 18.94
N PRO A 143 -7.76 7.10 17.73
CA PRO A 143 -8.61 7.36 16.58
C PRO A 143 -10.02 6.78 16.81
N LEU A 144 -11.04 7.52 16.37
CA LEU A 144 -12.40 7.00 16.30
C LEU A 144 -12.48 6.07 15.09
N LEU A 145 -12.76 4.79 15.34
CA LEU A 145 -12.82 3.75 14.31
C LEU A 145 -14.26 3.33 14.07
N THR A 146 -14.60 3.04 12.80
CA THR A 146 -15.97 2.81 12.35
C THR A 146 -16.14 1.52 11.56
N VAL A 147 -17.39 1.06 11.49
CA VAL A 147 -17.86 -0.02 10.61
C VAL A 147 -18.18 0.49 9.20
N ASN A 148 -18.25 1.81 9.00
CA ASN A 148 -18.67 2.40 7.74
C ASN A 148 -17.63 2.22 6.63
N VAL A 149 -18.09 2.32 5.38
CA VAL A 149 -17.22 2.26 4.22
C VAL A 149 -16.35 3.52 4.10
N PRO A 150 -15.08 3.41 3.66
CA PRO A 150 -14.29 4.55 3.25
C PRO A 150 -14.99 5.31 2.11
N ILE A 151 -15.03 6.63 2.19
CA ILE A 151 -15.65 7.50 1.18
C ILE A 151 -14.67 8.47 0.54
N GLY A 152 -13.42 8.52 1.00
CA GLY A 152 -12.44 9.42 0.41
C GLY A 152 -11.14 9.57 1.20
N LEU A 153 -10.28 10.43 0.66
CA LEU A 153 -8.96 10.79 1.16
C LEU A 153 -8.95 12.28 1.49
N GLN A 154 -8.35 12.63 2.62
CA GLN A 154 -8.09 14.01 3.01
C GLN A 154 -6.59 14.30 2.94
N PHE A 155 -6.24 15.31 2.16
CA PHE A 155 -4.90 15.86 2.05
C PHE A 155 -4.83 17.19 2.82
N GLY A 156 -3.73 17.43 3.51
CA GLY A 156 -3.47 18.59 4.35
C GLY A 156 -2.28 19.43 3.88
N GLY A 157 -1.82 19.21 2.64
CA GLY A 157 -0.64 19.84 2.04
C GLY A 157 0.67 19.10 2.28
N ASN A 158 1.64 19.27 1.38
CA ASN A 158 2.93 18.57 1.38
C ASN A 158 2.79 17.05 1.25
N SER A 159 1.86 16.62 0.41
CA SER A 159 1.65 15.22 0.11
C SER A 159 2.90 14.63 -0.53
N GLY A 160 3.47 13.59 0.07
CA GLY A 160 4.68 12.95 -0.46
C GLY A 160 4.47 12.37 -1.86
N ALA A 161 5.57 12.11 -2.56
CA ALA A 161 5.52 11.48 -3.88
C ALA A 161 5.22 9.98 -3.79
N ILE A 162 4.54 9.45 -4.80
CA ILE A 162 4.45 8.01 -5.08
C ILE A 162 5.29 7.71 -6.34
N ARG A 163 6.30 6.85 -6.19
CA ARG A 163 7.21 6.49 -7.28
C ARG A 163 7.14 5.00 -7.54
N ILE A 164 6.96 4.61 -8.80
CA ILE A 164 6.97 3.22 -9.24
C ILE A 164 8.19 3.02 -10.14
N LEU A 165 9.16 2.27 -9.63
CA LEU A 165 10.42 1.99 -10.31
C LEU A 165 10.32 0.64 -11.03
N GLY A 166 10.97 0.53 -12.18
CA GLY A 166 11.02 -0.73 -12.91
C GLY A 166 11.92 -0.66 -14.13
N LYS A 167 11.90 -1.72 -14.94
CA LYS A 167 12.69 -1.83 -16.17
C LYS A 167 11.92 -1.41 -17.43
N GLY A 168 10.65 -1.06 -17.26
CA GLY A 168 9.73 -0.72 -18.32
C GLY A 168 9.29 -1.95 -19.10
N HIS A 169 8.79 -1.69 -20.31
CA HIS A 169 8.52 -2.74 -21.26
C HIS A 169 9.77 -3.08 -22.05
N ASP A 170 9.98 -4.35 -22.33
CA ASP A 170 10.98 -4.77 -23.29
C ASP A 170 10.53 -4.33 -24.68
N VAL A 171 11.39 -3.59 -25.38
CA VAL A 171 11.08 -3.01 -26.70
C VAL A 171 12.17 -3.46 -27.66
N ILE A 172 11.78 -4.21 -28.69
CA ILE A 172 12.66 -4.64 -29.76
C ILE A 172 12.47 -3.67 -30.92
N ALA A 173 13.52 -2.91 -31.21
CA ALA A 173 13.60 -2.03 -32.37
C ALA A 173 14.74 -2.52 -33.28
N ALA A 174 14.44 -2.72 -34.56
CA ALA A 174 15.41 -3.06 -35.60
C ALA A 174 15.23 -2.11 -36.79
N ASP A 175 16.32 -1.83 -37.51
CA ASP A 175 16.30 -0.90 -38.65
C ASP A 175 15.24 -1.31 -39.67
N TYR A 176 14.41 -0.34 -40.07
CA TYR A 176 13.32 -0.52 -41.03
C TYR A 176 12.24 -1.55 -40.63
N GLN A 177 12.16 -1.92 -39.34
CA GLN A 177 11.10 -2.78 -38.81
C GLN A 177 10.20 -2.00 -37.83
N PRO A 178 8.92 -2.39 -37.71
CA PRO A 178 8.06 -1.86 -36.65
C PRO A 178 8.65 -2.15 -35.27
N ILE A 179 8.51 -1.18 -34.36
CA ILE A 179 8.83 -1.39 -32.95
C ILE A 179 7.85 -2.42 -32.39
N VAL A 180 8.37 -3.55 -31.90
CA VAL A 180 7.55 -4.60 -31.28
C VAL A 180 7.89 -4.72 -29.80
N ARG A 181 6.88 -4.99 -28.99
CA ARG A 181 7.06 -5.32 -27.58
C ARG A 181 7.73 -6.69 -27.48
N GLY A 182 8.85 -6.78 -26.79
CA GLY A 182 9.55 -8.02 -26.54
C GLY A 182 8.83 -8.92 -25.53
N ASN A 183 9.20 -10.20 -25.52
CA ASN A 183 8.57 -11.22 -24.69
C ASN A 183 8.95 -11.14 -23.20
N ASN A 184 9.95 -10.31 -22.83
CA ASN A 184 10.43 -10.12 -21.46
C ASN A 184 9.84 -8.87 -20.78
N SER A 185 8.61 -8.48 -21.14
CA SER A 185 7.95 -7.34 -20.51
C SER A 185 7.66 -7.63 -19.03
N ASP A 186 8.14 -6.77 -18.14
CA ASP A 186 7.77 -6.81 -16.72
C ASP A 186 6.26 -6.50 -16.58
N VAL A 187 5.53 -7.36 -15.86
CA VAL A 187 4.12 -7.12 -15.51
C VAL A 187 3.99 -6.05 -14.43
N GLY A 188 5.09 -5.76 -13.74
CA GLY A 188 5.21 -4.73 -12.72
C GLY A 188 4.27 -4.95 -11.54
N LEU A 189 3.75 -3.85 -11.00
CA LEU A 189 2.78 -3.88 -9.91
C LEU A 189 1.40 -4.24 -10.46
N GLN A 190 0.87 -5.38 -10.03
CA GLN A 190 -0.35 -5.94 -10.59
C GLN A 190 -1.35 -6.32 -9.50
N VAL A 191 -2.63 -6.08 -9.76
CA VAL A 191 -3.75 -6.63 -8.97
C VAL A 191 -4.44 -7.77 -9.72
N GLN A 192 -5.25 -8.57 -9.01
CA GLN A 192 -6.06 -9.62 -9.63
C GLN A 192 -7.02 -9.06 -10.69
N PRO A 193 -7.45 -9.88 -11.66
CA PRO A 193 -8.40 -9.43 -12.67
C PRO A 193 -9.64 -8.79 -12.07
N GLN A 194 -10.17 -7.77 -12.75
CA GLN A 194 -11.36 -7.00 -12.35
C GLN A 194 -11.19 -6.13 -11.10
N GLN A 195 -10.01 -6.10 -10.47
CA GLN A 195 -9.73 -5.24 -9.32
C GLN A 195 -9.21 -3.86 -9.71
N THR A 196 -9.25 -2.91 -8.77
CA THR A 196 -8.63 -1.59 -8.94
C THR A 196 -7.22 -1.57 -8.37
N LEU A 197 -6.29 -0.96 -9.11
CA LEU A 197 -5.00 -0.49 -8.62
C LEU A 197 -4.99 1.04 -8.62
N ALA A 198 -5.11 1.65 -7.44
CA ALA A 198 -5.19 3.09 -7.25
C ALA A 198 -3.94 3.66 -6.55
N MET A 199 -3.47 4.80 -7.04
CA MET A 199 -2.40 5.59 -6.42
C MET A 199 -2.81 7.05 -6.39
N VAL A 200 -2.99 7.60 -5.20
CA VAL A 200 -3.48 8.97 -5.02
C VAL A 200 -2.61 9.67 -3.99
N GLY A 201 -1.81 10.64 -4.41
CA GLY A 201 -0.83 11.27 -3.54
C GLY A 201 -0.36 12.60 -4.07
N GLY A 202 0.82 13.06 -3.65
CA GLY A 202 1.48 14.21 -4.28
C GLY A 202 1.91 13.87 -5.72
N ASP A 203 3.18 14.09 -6.05
CA ASP A 203 3.68 13.70 -7.38
C ASP A 203 3.59 12.18 -7.59
N ILE A 204 3.07 11.75 -8.73
CA ILE A 204 3.03 10.34 -9.14
C ILE A 204 4.00 10.14 -10.31
N SER A 205 5.06 9.33 -10.14
CA SER A 205 6.04 9.05 -11.20
C SER A 205 6.17 7.55 -11.49
N LEU A 206 6.09 7.19 -12.78
CA LEU A 206 6.39 5.84 -13.27
C LEU A 206 7.78 5.86 -13.93
N GLU A 207 8.80 5.52 -13.16
CA GLU A 207 10.21 5.52 -13.59
C GLU A 207 10.58 4.12 -14.08
N GLY A 208 10.09 3.77 -15.26
CA GLY A 208 10.16 2.40 -15.78
C GLY A 208 9.25 1.41 -15.03
N GLY A 209 8.48 1.88 -14.03
CA GLY A 209 7.45 1.07 -13.39
C GLY A 209 6.32 0.72 -14.37
N VAL A 210 5.85 -0.52 -14.30
CA VAL A 210 4.64 -0.97 -15.00
C VAL A 210 3.54 -1.19 -13.97
N VAL A 211 2.32 -0.77 -14.28
CA VAL A 211 1.13 -1.01 -13.45
C VAL A 211 0.08 -1.75 -14.27
N THR A 212 -0.51 -2.80 -13.70
CA THR A 212 -1.39 -3.72 -14.43
C THR A 212 -2.67 -4.02 -13.64
N ALA A 213 -3.83 -3.85 -14.26
CA ALA A 213 -5.14 -4.26 -13.73
C ALA A 213 -5.99 -4.88 -14.84
N GLN A 214 -5.84 -6.18 -15.08
CA GLN A 214 -6.51 -6.86 -16.20
C GLN A 214 -8.03 -6.82 -16.03
N ALA A 215 -8.76 -6.30 -17.03
CA ALA A 215 -10.22 -6.13 -16.96
C ALA A 215 -10.71 -5.36 -15.72
N GLY A 216 -9.80 -4.62 -15.06
CA GLY A 216 -10.04 -3.85 -13.85
C GLY A 216 -9.86 -2.36 -14.11
N ARG A 217 -9.39 -1.63 -13.10
CA ARG A 217 -9.15 -0.17 -13.19
C ARG A 217 -7.76 0.19 -12.70
N ILE A 218 -7.15 1.17 -13.35
CA ILE A 218 -5.94 1.84 -12.89
C ILE A 218 -6.32 3.29 -12.65
N GLU A 219 -6.02 3.81 -11.46
CA GLU A 219 -6.36 5.17 -11.08
C GLU A 219 -5.13 5.86 -10.51
N LEU A 220 -4.69 6.92 -11.18
CA LEU A 220 -3.53 7.70 -10.78
C LEU A 220 -4.00 9.14 -10.58
N GLY A 221 -3.81 9.66 -9.37
CA GLY A 221 -4.24 11.00 -8.99
C GLY A 221 -3.15 11.74 -8.24
N SER A 222 -2.79 12.92 -8.74
CA SER A 222 -1.90 13.85 -8.04
C SER A 222 -2.74 14.95 -7.38
N VAL A 223 -2.58 15.08 -6.07
CA VAL A 223 -3.31 15.98 -5.17
C VAL A 223 -2.35 16.46 -4.10
N ASP A 224 -2.10 17.76 -4.04
CA ASP A 224 -1.29 18.34 -2.97
C ASP A 224 -2.13 18.58 -1.70
N ASN A 225 -3.32 19.18 -1.87
CA ASN A 225 -4.22 19.54 -0.78
C ASN A 225 -5.68 19.40 -1.23
N GLY A 226 -6.58 19.07 -0.29
CA GLY A 226 -8.02 18.97 -0.54
C GLY A 226 -8.62 17.60 -0.22
N LEU A 227 -9.84 17.39 -0.70
CA LEU A 227 -10.61 16.16 -0.52
C LEU A 227 -10.74 15.42 -1.85
N SER A 228 -10.45 14.12 -1.85
CA SER A 228 -10.76 13.22 -2.96
C SER A 228 -11.80 12.22 -2.52
N PHE A 229 -12.82 11.97 -3.34
CA PHE A 229 -13.93 11.09 -2.97
C PHE A 229 -13.81 9.73 -3.66
N PHE A 230 -14.27 8.69 -2.96
CA PHE A 230 -14.49 7.39 -3.55
C PHE A 230 -15.92 7.28 -4.07
N CYS A 231 -16.07 6.93 -5.35
CA CYS A 231 -17.36 6.57 -5.93
C CYS A 231 -17.53 5.05 -5.82
N HIS A 232 -18.61 4.60 -5.19
CA HIS A 232 -18.93 3.18 -5.14
C HIS A 232 -19.96 2.85 -6.22
N TYR A 233 -19.54 2.15 -7.28
CA TYR A 233 -20.45 1.46 -8.20
C TYR A 233 -20.45 -0.03 -7.88
N GLY A 234 -21.36 -0.46 -7.00
CA GLY A 234 -21.93 -1.82 -6.95
C GLY A 234 -21.06 -3.05 -6.63
N GLU A 235 -19.73 -3.01 -6.59
CA GLU A 235 -18.93 -4.26 -6.54
C GLU A 235 -17.62 -4.21 -5.71
N ASN A 236 -17.57 -3.52 -4.56
CA ASN A 236 -16.34 -3.40 -3.73
C ASN A 236 -15.10 -2.85 -4.47
N LYS A 237 -15.30 -2.22 -5.63
CA LYS A 237 -14.25 -1.55 -6.41
C LYS A 237 -14.04 -0.16 -5.86
N ILE A 238 -12.77 0.21 -5.69
CA ILE A 238 -12.37 1.58 -5.37
C ILE A 238 -12.37 2.36 -6.69
N GLU A 239 -13.09 3.49 -6.72
CA GLU A 239 -13.01 4.48 -7.80
C GLU A 239 -12.77 5.86 -7.19
N VAL A 240 -11.72 6.57 -7.59
CA VAL A 240 -11.27 7.84 -7.04
C VAL A 240 -11.67 8.97 -7.98
N LYS A 241 -12.39 9.96 -7.43
CA LYS A 241 -12.63 11.25 -8.09
C LYS A 241 -11.88 12.37 -7.39
N LEU A 242 -11.11 13.10 -8.18
CA LEU A 242 -10.45 14.33 -7.79
C LEU A 242 -11.40 15.49 -8.11
N ASN A 243 -11.59 16.41 -7.17
CA ASN A 243 -12.32 17.66 -7.37
C ASN A 243 -11.34 18.84 -7.34
#